data_AF-A0A8H7BUZ7-F1
#
_entry.id   AF-A0A8H7BUZ7-F1
#
_cell.length_a   1.000
_cell.length_b   1.000
_cell.length_c   1.000
_cell.angle_alpha   90.00
_cell.angle_beta   90.00
_cell.angle_gamma   90.00
#
_symmetry.space_group_name_H-M   'P 1'
#
loop_
_entity.id
_entity.type
_entity.pdbx_description
1 polymer ?
#
loop_
_entity_poly.entity_id
_entity_poly.type
_entity_poly.pdbx_seq_one_letter_code
_entity_poly.pdbx_strand_id
1 'polypeptide(L)'
;MCIHWRGGNIGCAYYSHPVHELCLMEDLKDQSPFTRASQSQISPRTMIIAFDMEEELIEILHAYDSHVKIHRVPKKGFAYARGKDILLEWRIDEMNKSRLSEETREDERLDRPSDEHQLPARLDDQRQQAYLQLACLIDLNSSTAIGCAGVLFTYLQELDDTGNVSSPNGITSIIGNLRLRMVSRYKE
;
A
#
# COMPACT_ATOMS: atom_id res chain seq x y z
N MET A 1 9.99 -2.48 2.17
CA MET A 1 9.37 -3.77 1.78
C MET A 1 8.66 -4.34 2.99
N CYS A 2 7.58 -5.08 2.79
CA CYS A 2 6.75 -5.68 3.83
C CYS A 2 6.46 -7.13 3.44
N ILE A 3 6.70 -8.08 4.35
CA ILE A 3 6.54 -9.51 4.10
C ILE A 3 5.75 -10.14 5.26
N HIS A 4 4.83 -11.04 4.93
CA HIS A 4 4.08 -11.80 5.92
C HIS A 4 3.82 -13.23 5.47
N TRP A 5 3.92 -14.16 6.42
CA TRP A 5 3.61 -15.58 6.22
C TRP A 5 2.30 -15.94 6.91
N ARG A 6 1.35 -16.50 6.16
CA ARG A 6 0.07 -16.93 6.72
C ARG A 6 -0.52 -18.10 5.95
N GLY A 7 -0.79 -19.20 6.65
CA GLY A 7 -1.53 -20.34 6.08
C GLY A 7 -0.86 -20.97 4.86
N GLY A 8 0.49 -21.03 4.85
CA GLY A 8 1.27 -21.56 3.72
C GLY A 8 1.41 -20.59 2.53
N ASN A 9 0.92 -19.36 2.66
CA ASN A 9 1.09 -18.30 1.67
C ASN A 9 2.02 -17.20 2.16
N ILE A 10 2.75 -16.62 1.22
CA ILE A 10 3.61 -15.45 1.40
C ILE A 10 2.91 -14.26 0.77
N GLY A 11 2.62 -13.25 1.56
CA GLY A 11 2.28 -11.92 1.07
C GLY A 11 3.52 -11.04 1.02
N CYS A 12 3.67 -10.26 -0.04
CA CYS A 12 4.72 -9.27 -0.15
C CYS A 12 4.20 -7.99 -0.80
N ALA A 13 4.58 -6.86 -0.22
CA ALA A 13 4.43 -5.55 -0.84
C ALA A 13 5.72 -4.76 -0.68
N TYR A 14 6.06 -3.92 -1.65
CA TYR A 14 7.22 -3.04 -1.54
C TYR A 14 6.94 -1.67 -2.14
N TYR A 15 7.67 -0.67 -1.66
CA TYR A 15 7.58 0.68 -2.16
C TYR A 15 8.88 1.02 -2.89
N SER A 16 8.74 1.58 -4.09
CA SER A 16 9.86 2.03 -4.91
C SER A 16 9.88 3.56 -4.93
N HIS A 17 10.81 4.15 -4.17
CA HIS A 17 10.96 5.60 -4.06
C HIS A 17 11.19 6.30 -5.41
N PRO A 18 12.04 5.79 -6.34
CA PRO A 18 12.31 6.46 -7.61
C PRO A 18 11.08 6.66 -8.51
N VAL A 19 10.07 5.79 -8.39
CA VAL A 19 8.86 5.82 -9.23
C VAL A 19 7.58 6.10 -8.44
N HIS A 20 7.70 6.28 -7.13
CA HIS A 20 6.57 6.44 -6.20
C HIS A 20 5.52 5.33 -6.35
N GLU A 21 5.94 4.08 -6.52
CA GLU A 21 5.02 2.94 -6.70
C GLU A 21 4.95 2.08 -5.43
N LEU A 22 3.74 1.80 -4.96
CA LEU A 22 3.44 0.69 -4.06
C LEU A 22 3.12 -0.55 -4.90
N CYS A 23 4.06 -1.47 -4.89
CA CYS A 23 4.03 -2.71 -5.65
C CYS A 23 3.53 -3.85 -4.77
N LEU A 24 2.52 -4.58 -5.24
CA LEU A 24 2.00 -5.78 -4.59
C LEU A 24 2.42 -7.00 -5.39
N MET A 25 2.89 -8.05 -4.70
CA MET A 25 3.16 -9.35 -5.29
C MET A 25 2.00 -10.29 -5.00
N GLU A 26 1.65 -11.15 -5.94
CA GLU A 26 0.65 -12.20 -5.70
C GLU A 26 1.05 -13.10 -4.54
N ASP A 27 0.05 -13.60 -3.81
CA ASP A 27 0.29 -14.56 -2.73
C ASP A 27 1.01 -15.80 -3.28
N LEU A 28 2.21 -16.06 -2.77
CA LEU A 28 3.02 -17.20 -3.20
C LEU A 28 2.74 -18.40 -2.29
N LYS A 29 2.41 -19.55 -2.88
CA LYS A 29 2.36 -20.83 -2.15
C LYS A 29 3.77 -21.28 -1.85
N ASP A 30 3.97 -21.73 -0.62
CA ASP A 30 5.21 -22.19 0.01
C ASP A 30 6.23 -22.82 -0.96
N GLN A 31 7.13 -21.98 -1.45
CA GLN A 31 8.48 -22.32 -1.91
C GLN A 31 9.37 -21.33 -1.17
N SER A 32 10.43 -21.81 -0.55
CA SER A 32 11.10 -21.15 0.59
C SER A 32 11.11 -19.60 0.58
N PRO A 33 10.90 -18.94 1.74
CA PRO A 33 10.79 -17.48 1.88
C PRO A 33 11.83 -16.66 1.15
N PHE A 34 13.02 -17.23 1.13
CA PHE A 34 14.20 -16.57 0.66
C PHE A 34 14.33 -16.63 -0.86
N THR A 35 13.95 -17.72 -1.52
CA THR A 35 14.33 -17.92 -2.93
C THR A 35 13.63 -16.95 -3.87
N ARG A 36 12.34 -16.64 -3.70
CA ARG A 36 11.63 -15.78 -4.68
C ARG A 36 11.62 -14.29 -4.36
N ALA A 37 11.59 -13.92 -3.08
CA ALA A 37 11.73 -12.53 -2.67
C ALA A 37 13.15 -12.00 -2.97
N SER A 38 14.20 -12.84 -2.84
CA SER A 38 15.56 -12.50 -3.28
C SER A 38 15.77 -12.60 -4.80
N GLN A 39 15.00 -13.43 -5.52
CA GLN A 39 15.04 -13.48 -6.99
C GLN A 39 14.42 -12.24 -7.64
N SER A 40 13.49 -11.57 -6.96
CA SER A 40 13.16 -10.20 -7.35
C SER A 40 14.37 -9.32 -7.03
N GLN A 41 14.89 -8.58 -8.01
CA GLN A 41 16.09 -7.72 -7.93
C GLN A 41 15.91 -6.51 -6.98
N ILE A 42 15.23 -6.71 -5.85
CA ILE A 42 14.83 -5.70 -4.90
C ILE A 42 15.75 -5.83 -3.69
N SER A 43 16.57 -4.81 -3.46
CA SER A 43 17.43 -4.69 -2.27
C SER A 43 16.76 -3.73 -1.28
N PRO A 44 15.86 -4.21 -0.41
CA PRO A 44 15.10 -3.32 0.45
C PRO A 44 15.98 -2.70 1.52
N ARG A 45 15.98 -1.36 1.66
CA ARG A 45 16.66 -0.70 2.78
C ARG A 45 15.98 -0.95 4.14
N THR A 46 14.66 -1.08 4.11
CA THR A 46 13.82 -1.33 5.29
C THR A 46 12.86 -2.47 4.99
N MET A 47 12.77 -3.44 5.90
CA MET A 47 11.84 -4.55 5.85
C MET A 47 10.87 -4.49 7.04
N ILE A 48 9.59 -4.63 6.75
CA ILE A 48 8.51 -4.69 7.76
C ILE A 48 8.04 -6.13 7.85
N ILE A 49 8.05 -6.68 9.06
CA ILE A 49 7.66 -8.07 9.33
C ILE A 49 6.76 -8.15 10.57
N ALA A 50 6.06 -9.27 10.74
CA ALA A 50 5.27 -9.51 11.94
C ALA A 50 6.15 -9.84 13.16
N PHE A 51 5.73 -9.44 14.37
CA PHE A 51 6.48 -9.72 15.61
C PHE A 51 6.70 -11.22 15.89
N ASP A 52 5.78 -12.06 15.46
CA ASP A 52 5.82 -13.52 15.65
C ASP A 52 6.59 -14.26 14.56
N MET A 53 7.29 -13.54 13.69
CA MET A 53 8.20 -14.13 12.72
C MET A 53 9.40 -14.74 13.43
N GLU A 54 9.81 -15.92 12.95
CA GLU A 54 10.90 -16.70 13.52
C GLU A 54 12.23 -15.93 13.45
N GLU A 55 12.98 -15.92 14.55
CA GLU A 55 14.27 -15.22 14.63
C GLU A 55 15.30 -15.81 13.64
N GLU A 56 15.20 -17.10 13.32
CA GLU A 56 16.00 -17.76 12.28
C GLU A 56 15.83 -17.10 10.90
N LEU A 57 14.61 -16.68 10.56
CA LEU A 57 14.36 -15.97 9.30
C LEU A 57 14.99 -14.58 9.30
N ILE A 58 15.03 -13.91 10.45
CA ILE A 58 15.71 -12.62 10.63
C ILE A 58 17.23 -12.77 10.47
N GLU A 59 17.81 -13.83 11.04
CA GLU A 59 19.23 -14.16 10.87
C GLU A 59 19.57 -14.41 9.40
N ILE A 60 18.72 -15.16 8.68
CA ILE A 60 18.88 -15.39 7.24
C ILE A 60 18.83 -14.07 6.45
N LEU A 61 17.90 -13.16 6.80
CA LEU A 61 17.80 -11.85 6.15
C LEU A 61 19.04 -10.99 6.38
N HIS A 62 19.57 -10.97 7.60
CA HIS A 62 20.79 -10.23 7.93
C HIS A 62 22.05 -10.87 7.34
N ALA A 63 22.06 -12.19 7.12
CA ALA A 63 23.14 -12.88 6.42
C ALA A 63 23.18 -12.48 4.93
N TYR A 64 22.04 -12.18 4.32
CA TYR A 64 21.96 -11.70 2.94
C TYR A 64 22.31 -10.22 2.80
N ASP A 65 21.73 -9.38 3.67
CA ASP A 65 22.02 -7.95 3.70
C ASP A 65 21.98 -7.45 5.16
N SER A 66 23.18 -7.22 5.70
CA SER A 66 23.37 -6.76 7.08
C SER A 66 22.91 -5.31 7.31
N HIS A 67 22.63 -4.56 6.24
CA HIS A 67 22.24 -3.15 6.32
C HIS A 67 20.73 -2.96 6.29
N VAL A 68 19.96 -4.03 6.04
CA VAL A 68 18.49 -4.01 6.10
C VAL A 68 18.05 -3.66 7.52
N LYS A 69 17.24 -2.61 7.64
CA LYS A 69 16.56 -2.28 8.90
C LYS A 69 15.28 -3.09 9.02
N ILE A 70 15.11 -3.82 10.12
CA ILE A 70 13.90 -4.59 10.39
C ILE A 70 12.98 -3.80 11.32
N HIS A 71 11.75 -3.58 10.86
CA HIS A 71 10.67 -2.97 11.62
C HIS A 71 9.60 -4.03 11.90
N ARG A 72 9.31 -4.28 13.19
CA ARG A 72 8.37 -5.31 13.61
C ARG A 72 7.01 -4.70 13.93
N VAL A 73 5.95 -5.29 13.40
CA VAL A 73 4.56 -4.83 13.56
C VAL A 73 3.70 -5.96 14.13
N PRO A 74 2.67 -5.68 14.96
CA PRO A 74 1.76 -6.72 15.46
C PRO A 74 1.08 -7.46 14.31
N LYS A 75 0.93 -8.78 14.44
CA LYS A 75 0.24 -9.62 13.44
C LYS A 75 -1.14 -9.10 13.05
N LYS A 76 -1.87 -8.49 14.00
CA LYS A 76 -3.17 -7.85 13.76
C LYS A 76 -3.10 -6.73 12.71
N GLY A 77 -1.94 -6.10 12.53
CA GLY A 77 -1.69 -5.11 11.49
C GLY A 77 -1.81 -5.69 10.07
N PHE A 78 -1.45 -6.95 9.89
CA PHE A 78 -1.46 -7.66 8.60
C PHE A 78 -2.84 -8.23 8.23
N ALA A 79 -3.91 -7.82 8.91
CA ALA A 79 -5.25 -8.30 8.62
C ALA A 79 -5.73 -7.80 7.25
N TYR A 80 -6.19 -8.73 6.40
CA TYR A 80 -6.73 -8.44 5.07
C TYR A 80 -7.78 -7.30 5.08
N ALA A 81 -8.77 -7.38 5.98
CA ALA A 81 -9.83 -6.39 6.07
C ALA A 81 -9.27 -4.97 6.27
N ARG A 82 -8.34 -4.83 7.22
CA ARG A 82 -7.66 -3.56 7.51
C ARG A 82 -6.87 -3.05 6.31
N GLY A 83 -6.08 -3.91 5.66
CA GLY A 83 -5.31 -3.51 4.49
C GLY A 83 -6.19 -3.07 3.33
N LYS A 84 -7.28 -3.81 3.08
CA LYS A 84 -8.28 -3.45 2.07
C LYS A 84 -8.95 -2.12 2.36
N ASP A 85 -9.36 -1.86 3.61
CA ASP A 85 -10.01 -0.62 3.99
C ASP A 85 -9.08 0.59 3.81
N ILE A 86 -7.81 0.48 4.20
CA ILE A 86 -6.79 1.51 4.00
C ILE A 86 -6.62 1.83 2.50
N LEU A 87 -6.48 0.81 1.66
CA LEU A 87 -6.31 1.02 0.22
C LEU A 87 -7.57 1.62 -0.43
N LEU A 88 -8.76 1.25 0.03
CA LEU A 88 -10.03 1.82 -0.42
C LEU A 88 -10.15 3.30 -0.04
N GLU A 89 -9.86 3.65 1.22
CA GLU A 89 -9.87 5.03 1.70
C GLU A 89 -8.89 5.89 0.90
N TRP A 90 -7.65 5.42 0.73
CA TRP A 90 -6.67 6.11 -0.11
C TRP A 90 -7.18 6.34 -1.54
N ARG A 91 -7.84 5.33 -2.14
CA ARG A 91 -8.35 5.46 -3.50
C ARG A 91 -9.50 6.45 -3.60
N ILE A 92 -10.40 6.47 -2.63
CA ILE A 92 -11.48 7.45 -2.53
C ILE A 92 -10.89 8.86 -2.45
N ASP A 93 -9.85 9.05 -1.64
CA ASP A 93 -9.17 10.35 -1.52
C ASP A 93 -8.52 10.80 -2.83
N GLU A 94 -7.87 9.90 -3.57
CA GLU A 94 -7.32 10.21 -4.90
C GLU A 94 -8.42 10.65 -5.89
N MET A 95 -9.55 9.94 -5.89
CA MET A 95 -10.68 10.27 -6.76
C MET A 95 -11.24 11.66 -6.43
N ASN A 96 -11.36 11.99 -5.13
CA ASN A 96 -11.86 13.29 -4.69
C ASN A 96 -10.89 14.43 -5.03
N LYS A 97 -9.57 14.21 -4.89
CA LYS A 97 -8.54 15.20 -5.30
C LYS A 97 -8.61 15.50 -6.80
N SER A 98 -8.82 14.47 -7.61
CA SER A 98 -8.93 14.63 -9.07
C SER A 98 -10.14 15.51 -9.44
N ARG A 99 -11.30 15.31 -8.78
CA ARG A 99 -12.51 16.12 -9.00
C ARG A 99 -12.33 17.59 -8.63
N LEU A 100 -11.75 17.87 -7.47
CA LEU A 100 -11.50 19.24 -7.02
C LEU A 100 -10.58 20.02 -7.98
N SER A 101 -9.62 19.34 -8.60
CA SER A 101 -8.73 19.94 -9.60
C SER A 101 -9.43 20.31 -10.92
N GLU A 102 -10.54 19.63 -11.24
CA GLU A 102 -11.37 19.90 -12.42
C GLU A 102 -12.38 21.01 -12.15
N GLU A 103 -13.02 21.02 -10.97
CA GLU A 103 -14.00 22.06 -10.57
C GLU A 103 -13.36 23.46 -10.46
N THR A 104 -12.08 23.54 -10.04
CA THR A 104 -11.35 24.83 -9.99
C THR A 104 -11.11 25.45 -11.38
N ARG A 105 -11.38 24.71 -12.48
CA ARG A 105 -11.31 25.23 -13.85
C ARG A 105 -12.66 25.69 -14.41
N GLU A 106 -13.78 25.40 -13.73
CA GLU A 106 -15.12 25.70 -14.22
C GLU A 106 -15.88 26.75 -13.40
N ASP A 107 -15.24 27.35 -12.39
CA ASP A 107 -15.88 28.29 -11.46
C ASP A 107 -16.01 29.73 -12.01
N GLU A 108 -16.63 29.85 -13.19
CA GLU A 108 -17.24 31.11 -13.63
C GLU A 108 -18.76 31.01 -13.87
N ARG A 109 -19.42 29.86 -13.67
CA ARG A 109 -20.88 29.75 -13.89
C ARG A 109 -21.66 28.81 -12.95
N LEU A 110 -22.49 29.47 -12.14
CA LEU A 110 -23.87 29.15 -11.73
C LEU A 110 -24.11 28.54 -10.34
N ASP A 111 -24.77 29.37 -9.52
CA ASP A 111 -25.66 29.03 -8.41
C ASP A 111 -26.49 27.76 -8.68
N ARG A 112 -26.28 26.72 -7.86
CA ARG A 112 -27.26 25.65 -7.65
C ARG A 112 -27.50 25.42 -6.16
N PRO A 113 -28.76 25.27 -5.74
CA PRO A 113 -29.11 25.10 -4.33
C PRO A 113 -28.65 23.73 -3.81
N SER A 114 -28.00 23.74 -2.65
CA SER A 114 -27.49 22.57 -1.94
C SER A 114 -28.64 21.71 -1.40
N ASP A 115 -28.80 20.51 -1.95
CA ASP A 115 -29.79 19.53 -1.51
C ASP A 115 -29.10 18.48 -0.60
N GLU A 116 -29.17 18.68 0.72
CA GLU A 116 -28.43 17.92 1.76
C GLU A 116 -28.87 16.45 1.95
N HIS A 117 -29.82 15.95 1.15
CA HIS A 117 -30.42 14.61 1.33
C HIS A 117 -29.78 13.49 0.48
N GLN A 118 -28.71 13.74 -0.29
CA GLN A 118 -28.08 12.75 -1.19
C GLN A 118 -26.78 12.11 -0.66
N LEU A 119 -26.33 12.46 0.55
CA LEU A 119 -25.03 12.06 1.09
C LEU A 119 -24.82 10.53 1.26
N PRO A 120 -25.77 9.72 1.77
CA PRO A 120 -25.51 8.31 2.04
C PRO A 120 -25.35 7.47 0.76
N ALA A 121 -26.21 7.69 -0.23
CA ALA A 121 -26.16 6.96 -1.51
C ALA A 121 -24.86 7.25 -2.28
N ARG A 122 -24.37 8.50 -2.22
CA ARG A 122 -23.11 8.90 -2.84
C ARG A 122 -21.88 8.24 -2.23
N LEU A 123 -21.88 7.98 -0.92
CA LEU A 123 -20.74 7.34 -0.23
C LEU A 123 -20.61 5.87 -0.61
N ASP A 124 -21.72 5.14 -0.69
CA ASP A 124 -21.72 3.74 -1.13
C ASP A 124 -21.31 3.61 -2.60
N ASP A 125 -21.80 4.51 -3.47
CA ASP A 125 -21.40 4.57 -4.87
C ASP A 125 -19.89 4.86 -5.04
N GLN A 126 -19.34 5.79 -4.26
CA GLN A 126 -17.91 6.11 -4.27
C GLN A 126 -17.07 4.92 -3.82
N ARG A 127 -17.46 4.26 -2.72
CA ARG A 127 -16.73 3.10 -2.21
C ARG A 127 -16.77 1.93 -3.19
N GLN A 128 -17.91 1.70 -3.85
CA GLN A 128 -18.03 0.70 -4.90
C GLN A 128 -17.17 1.05 -6.12
N GLN A 129 -17.16 2.31 -6.55
CA GLN A 129 -16.32 2.76 -7.66
C GLN A 129 -14.82 2.61 -7.34
N ALA A 130 -14.40 2.99 -6.14
CA ALA A 130 -13.03 2.81 -5.66
C ALA A 130 -12.63 1.33 -5.63
N TYR A 131 -13.54 0.46 -5.15
CA TYR A 131 -13.33 -0.98 -5.16
C TYR A 131 -13.11 -1.53 -6.57
N LEU A 132 -13.96 -1.14 -7.53
CA LEU A 132 -13.81 -1.56 -8.93
C LEU A 132 -12.50 -1.08 -9.54
N GLN A 133 -12.09 0.17 -9.29
CA GLN A 133 -10.81 0.68 -9.78
C GLN A 133 -9.62 -0.04 -9.17
N LEU A 134 -9.64 -0.31 -7.87
CA LEU A 134 -8.60 -1.10 -7.22
C LEU A 134 -8.52 -2.52 -7.80
N ALA A 135 -9.66 -3.17 -8.03
CA ALA A 135 -9.73 -4.49 -8.63
C ALA A 135 -9.14 -4.54 -10.06
N CYS A 136 -9.08 -3.41 -10.77
CA CYS A 136 -8.39 -3.30 -12.05
C CYS A 136 -6.86 -3.13 -11.92
N LEU A 137 -6.36 -2.70 -10.75
CA LEU A 137 -4.94 -2.39 -10.52
C LEU A 137 -4.20 -3.52 -9.81
N ILE A 138 -4.87 -4.22 -8.90
CA ILE A 138 -4.30 -5.22 -8.01
C ILE A 138 -5.26 -6.41 -7.83
N ASP A 139 -4.71 -7.59 -7.54
CA ASP A 139 -5.52 -8.74 -7.17
C ASP A 139 -5.98 -8.63 -5.70
N LEU A 140 -7.24 -8.26 -5.50
CA LEU A 140 -7.85 -8.17 -4.17
C LEU A 140 -8.05 -9.55 -3.51
N ASN A 141 -7.88 -10.67 -4.22
CA ASN A 141 -7.94 -12.00 -3.64
C ASN A 141 -6.62 -12.43 -2.97
N SER A 142 -5.52 -11.74 -3.25
CA SER A 142 -4.20 -11.95 -2.62
C SER A 142 -4.21 -11.41 -1.18
N SER A 143 -4.93 -12.13 -0.30
CA SER A 143 -5.28 -11.67 1.04
C SER A 143 -4.07 -11.30 1.90
N THR A 144 -2.95 -11.99 1.73
CA THR A 144 -1.73 -11.77 2.51
C THR A 144 -0.99 -10.54 1.99
N ALA A 145 -0.85 -10.40 0.67
CA ALA A 145 -0.26 -9.24 0.02
C ALA A 145 -1.03 -7.95 0.30
N ILE A 146 -2.36 -8.00 0.29
CA ILE A 146 -3.22 -6.85 0.66
C ILE A 146 -2.99 -6.43 2.11
N GLY A 147 -2.83 -7.40 3.03
CA GLY A 147 -2.45 -7.12 4.42
C GLY A 147 -1.08 -6.44 4.52
N CYS A 148 -0.08 -6.95 3.78
CA CYS A 148 1.25 -6.34 3.71
C CYS A 148 1.23 -4.92 3.13
N ALA A 149 0.44 -4.69 2.08
CA ALA A 149 0.28 -3.39 1.44
C ALA A 149 -0.31 -2.36 2.41
N GLY A 150 -1.34 -2.73 3.18
CA GLY A 150 -1.91 -1.86 4.20
C GLY A 150 -0.90 -1.45 5.27
N VAL A 151 -0.14 -2.41 5.81
CA VAL A 151 0.92 -2.13 6.79
C VAL A 151 1.99 -1.21 6.19
N LEU A 152 2.43 -1.51 4.98
CA LEU A 152 3.45 -0.70 4.30
C LEU A 152 2.94 0.72 4.02
N PHE A 153 1.67 0.86 3.63
CA PHE A 153 1.05 2.16 3.39
C PHE A 153 1.00 2.99 4.68
N THR A 154 0.55 2.41 5.80
CA THR A 154 0.58 3.09 7.11
C THR A 154 1.98 3.53 7.49
N TYR A 155 2.98 2.67 7.28
CA TYR A 155 4.37 3.03 7.54
C TYR A 155 4.85 4.20 6.66
N LEU A 156 4.46 4.25 5.38
CA LEU A 156 4.78 5.38 4.50
C LEU A 156 4.07 6.66 4.93
N GLN A 157 2.83 6.58 5.42
CA GLN A 157 2.11 7.74 5.97
C GLN A 157 2.84 8.30 7.20
N GLU A 158 3.27 7.44 8.12
CA GLU A 158 4.04 7.85 9.30
C GLU A 158 5.38 8.52 8.91
N LEU A 159 6.04 8.05 7.84
CA LEU A 159 7.24 8.70 7.30
C LEU A 159 6.95 10.07 6.68
N ASP A 160 5.82 10.22 5.97
CA ASP A 160 5.38 11.51 5.42
C ASP A 160 5.08 12.52 6.55
N ASP A 161 4.35 12.09 7.58
CA ASP A 161 3.99 12.94 8.72
C ASP A 161 5.23 13.38 9.50
N THR A 162 6.17 12.47 9.77
CA THR A 162 7.43 12.80 10.47
C THR A 162 8.37 13.66 9.63
N GLY A 163 8.38 13.49 8.30
CA GLY A 163 9.12 14.33 7.35
C GLY A 163 8.59 15.75 7.25
N ASN A 164 7.26 15.92 7.20
CA ASN A 164 6.59 17.22 7.06
C ASN A 164 6.72 18.10 8.31
N VAL A 165 6.78 17.51 9.52
CA VAL A 165 7.01 18.25 10.78
C VAL A 165 8.44 18.81 10.87
N SER A 166 9.39 18.26 10.09
CA SER A 166 10.82 18.53 10.21
C SER A 166 11.39 19.51 9.18
N SER A 167 10.62 19.90 8.15
CA SER A 167 11.07 20.84 7.13
C SER A 167 9.89 21.57 6.45
N PRO A 168 9.70 22.88 6.67
CA PRO A 168 8.64 23.65 6.02
C PRO A 168 8.86 23.92 4.52
N ASN A 169 9.96 23.40 3.94
CA ASN A 169 10.30 23.60 2.54
C ASN A 169 10.14 22.29 1.74
N GLY A 170 8.91 22.05 1.27
CA GLY A 170 8.63 21.38 -0.01
C GLY A 170 9.07 19.93 -0.17
N ILE A 171 8.87 19.06 0.82
CA ILE A 171 8.95 17.62 0.57
C ILE A 171 7.69 17.21 -0.18
N THR A 172 7.86 16.68 -1.39
CA THR A 172 6.77 16.04 -2.15
C THR A 172 6.23 14.87 -1.34
N SER A 173 4.96 14.93 -0.90
CA SER A 173 4.33 13.84 -0.15
C SER A 173 4.48 12.52 -0.91
N ILE A 174 5.03 11.51 -0.23
CA ILE A 174 5.16 10.13 -0.72
C ILE A 174 3.77 9.58 -1.06
N ILE A 175 2.80 9.80 -0.17
CA ILE A 175 1.43 9.32 -0.34
C ILE A 175 0.69 10.09 -1.42
N GLY A 176 0.95 11.39 -1.55
CA GLY A 176 0.31 12.26 -2.53
C GLY A 176 0.59 11.91 -3.99
N ASN A 177 1.73 11.25 -4.28
CA ASN A 177 2.11 10.82 -5.63
C ASN A 177 2.18 9.29 -5.77
N LEU A 178 1.65 8.56 -4.80
CA LEU A 178 1.74 7.11 -4.79
C LEU A 178 0.95 6.50 -5.96
N ARG A 179 1.50 5.50 -6.61
CA ARG A 179 0.81 4.69 -7.62
C ARG A 179 0.75 3.24 -7.18
N LEU A 180 -0.36 2.56 -7.43
CA LEU A 180 -0.46 1.12 -7.19
C LEU A 180 -0.09 0.33 -8.43
N ARG A 181 0.65 -0.76 -8.22
CA ARG A 181 1.02 -1.69 -9.28
C ARG A 181 1.02 -3.13 -8.79
N MET A 182 0.41 -4.02 -9.55
CA MET A 182 0.62 -5.46 -9.36
C MET A 182 1.89 -5.91 -10.09
N VAL A 183 2.73 -6.65 -9.39
CA VAL A 183 3.93 -7.28 -9.95
C VAL A 183 3.58 -8.72 -10.29
N SER A 184 3.07 -8.92 -11.51
CA SER A 184 2.89 -10.26 -12.08
C SER A 184 4.24 -10.97 -12.14
N ARG A 185 4.22 -12.28 -11.89
CA ARG A 185 5.38 -13.15 -12.16
C ARG A 185 5.85 -12.93 -13.60
N TYR A 186 7.17 -12.91 -13.81
CA TYR A 186 7.70 -13.29 -15.12
C TYR A 186 7.23 -14.71 -15.39
N LYS A 187 6.54 -14.91 -16.52
CA LYS A 187 6.39 -16.26 -17.08
C LYS A 187 7.79 -16.71 -17.44
N GLU A 188 8.34 -17.64 -16.67
CA GLU A 188 9.44 -18.49 -17.12
C GLU A 188 9.01 -19.27 -18.37
#